data_AF-A0A1B9MM58-F1
#
_entry.id   AF-A0A1B9MM58-F1
#
_cell.length_a   1.000
_cell.length_b   1.000
_cell.length_c   1.000
_cell.angle_alpha   90.00
_cell.angle_beta   90.00
_cell.angle_gamma   90.00
#
_symmetry.space_group_name_H-M   'P 1'
#
loop_
_entity.id
_entity.type
_entity.pdbx_description
1 polymer ?
#
loop_
_entity_poly.entity_id
_entity_poly.type
_entity_poly.pdbx_seq_one_letter_code
_entity_poly.pdbx_strand_id
1 'polypeptide(L)'
;MNSQFKHKKSNCNKLSNHLSDLFNKLINNNPQACETNEIAQGFGEFGLSITNPIPVNSIQGIEDYLSHLRLDNGTKISWKRIGSTGADNISNIIDIYEIMTYKGETITDLYISPYHLKTSNKAPKGFKILK
;
A
#
# COMPACT_ATOMS: atom_id res chain seq x y z
N MET A 1 10.87 -10.70 37.82
CA MET A 1 10.44 -10.44 36.42
C MET A 1 10.25 -8.92 36.22
N ASN A 2 10.70 -8.39 35.07
CA ASN A 2 10.17 -7.17 34.42
C ASN A 2 10.71 -5.75 34.77
N SER A 3 12.04 -5.52 34.77
CA SER A 3 12.60 -4.16 34.58
C SER A 3 13.05 -3.91 33.13
N GLN A 4 13.84 -4.82 32.54
CA GLN A 4 14.29 -4.71 31.14
C GLN A 4 13.15 -4.78 30.11
N PHE A 5 12.08 -5.52 30.40
CA PHE A 5 10.90 -5.60 29.53
C PHE A 5 10.08 -4.29 29.49
N LYS A 6 10.09 -3.49 30.56
CA LYS A 6 9.36 -2.21 30.59
C LYS A 6 10.08 -1.13 29.78
N HIS A 7 11.41 -1.06 29.86
CA HIS A 7 12.23 -0.13 29.07
C HIS A 7 12.22 -0.44 27.56
N LYS A 8 12.21 -1.73 27.18
CA LYS A 8 12.14 -2.11 25.75
C LYS A 8 10.76 -1.79 25.14
N LYS A 9 9.70 -1.97 25.92
CA LYS A 9 8.31 -1.68 25.49
C LYS A 9 8.04 -0.18 25.38
N SER A 10 8.55 0.65 26.29
CA SER A 10 8.38 2.12 26.22
C SER A 10 9.11 2.74 25.02
N ASN A 11 10.30 2.23 24.68
CA ASN A 11 11.08 2.73 23.54
C ASN A 11 10.47 2.31 22.18
N CYS A 12 9.95 1.09 22.06
CA CYS A 12 9.19 0.66 20.87
C CYS A 12 7.93 1.51 20.66
N ASN A 13 7.18 1.81 21.72
CA ASN A 13 5.98 2.65 21.63
C ASN A 13 6.33 4.08 21.16
N LYS A 14 7.44 4.64 21.64
CA LYS A 14 7.91 5.97 21.22
C LYS A 14 8.30 6.01 19.74
N LEU A 15 9.01 4.98 19.26
CA LEU A 15 9.37 4.86 17.84
C LEU A 15 8.14 4.68 16.95
N SER A 16 7.19 3.84 17.36
CA SER A 16 5.92 3.62 16.64
C SER A 16 5.12 4.92 16.49
N ASN A 17 5.01 5.70 17.58
CA ASN A 17 4.29 6.98 17.54
C ASN A 17 4.99 7.97 16.61
N HIS A 18 6.33 8.05 16.66
CA HIS A 18 7.09 8.95 15.80
C HIS A 18 6.94 8.62 14.30
N LEU A 19 6.93 7.32 13.96
CA LEU A 19 6.70 6.86 12.58
C LEU A 19 5.28 7.18 12.11
N SER A 20 4.28 7.01 12.97
CA SER A 20 2.90 7.40 12.68
C SER A 20 2.79 8.91 12.41
N ASP A 21 3.40 9.74 13.26
CA ASP A 21 3.41 11.20 13.08
C ASP A 21 4.09 11.61 11.78
N LEU A 22 5.19 10.95 11.41
CA LEU A 22 5.88 11.21 10.15
C LEU A 22 4.98 10.84 8.96
N PHE A 23 4.31 9.68 8.99
CA PHE A 23 3.37 9.26 7.96
C PHE A 23 2.20 10.23 7.82
N ASN A 24 1.61 10.67 8.93
CA ASN A 24 0.54 11.65 8.91
C ASN A 24 0.99 12.98 8.28
N LYS A 25 2.21 13.42 8.54
CA LYS A 25 2.79 14.60 7.87
C LYS A 25 2.93 14.40 6.37
N LEU A 26 3.38 13.21 5.93
CA LEU A 26 3.50 12.91 4.50
C LEU A 26 2.14 12.90 3.79
N ILE A 27 1.10 12.34 4.42
CA ILE A 27 -0.27 12.36 3.90
C ILE A 27 -0.80 13.79 3.85
N ASN A 28 -0.65 14.57 4.93
CA ASN A 28 -1.16 15.94 5.01
C ASN A 28 -0.47 16.89 4.02
N ASN A 29 0.78 16.62 3.66
CA ASN A 29 1.54 17.40 2.68
C ASN A 29 1.35 16.90 1.23
N ASN A 30 0.66 15.77 1.03
CA ASN A 30 0.39 15.26 -0.31
C ASN A 30 -0.83 16.00 -0.91
N PRO A 31 -0.65 16.84 -1.95
CA PRO A 31 -1.76 17.59 -2.57
C PRO A 31 -2.77 16.67 -3.30
N GLN A 32 -2.41 15.41 -3.52
CA GLN A 32 -3.24 14.39 -4.15
C GLN A 32 -3.78 13.36 -3.15
N ALA A 33 -3.60 13.59 -1.84
CA ALA A 33 -4.17 12.72 -0.82
C ALA A 33 -5.70 12.67 -0.99
N CYS A 34 -6.25 11.46 -1.11
CA CYS A 34 -7.64 11.27 -1.46
C CYS A 34 -8.33 10.27 -0.53
N GLU A 35 -9.65 10.39 -0.41
CA GLU A 35 -10.53 9.44 0.28
C GLU A 35 -11.24 8.49 -0.69
N THR A 36 -11.05 8.70 -1.99
CA THR A 36 -11.63 7.94 -3.09
C THR A 36 -10.80 6.70 -3.42
N ASN A 37 -11.39 5.79 -4.21
CA ASN A 37 -10.70 4.57 -4.66
C ASN A 37 -9.56 4.84 -5.66
N GLU A 38 -9.56 6.01 -6.30
CA GLU A 38 -8.64 6.39 -7.36
C GLU A 38 -8.12 7.81 -7.11
N ILE A 39 -6.86 8.04 -7.51
CA ILE A 39 -6.23 9.34 -7.49
C ILE A 39 -6.74 10.11 -8.72
N ALA A 40 -7.23 11.34 -8.54
CA ALA A 40 -7.90 12.09 -9.60
C ALA A 40 -7.02 12.33 -10.85
N GLN A 41 -5.71 12.45 -10.64
CA GLN A 41 -4.70 12.65 -11.68
C GLN A 41 -4.20 11.34 -12.30
N GLY A 42 -4.69 10.19 -11.83
CA GLY A 42 -4.30 8.87 -12.31
C GLY A 42 -4.85 8.58 -13.71
N PHE A 43 -4.05 7.95 -14.57
CA PHE A 43 -4.49 7.49 -15.89
C PHE A 43 -3.82 6.16 -16.28
N GLY A 44 -4.51 5.35 -17.08
CA GLY A 44 -4.09 3.97 -17.40
C GLY A 44 -4.80 2.93 -16.52
N GLU A 45 -4.29 1.69 -16.54
CA GLU A 45 -4.90 0.57 -15.83
C GLU A 45 -4.66 0.69 -14.32
N PHE A 46 -5.74 0.74 -13.54
CA PHE A 46 -5.72 0.94 -12.09
C PHE A 46 -4.88 -0.11 -11.38
N GLY A 47 -3.85 0.32 -10.64
CA GLY A 47 -2.89 -0.50 -9.92
C GLY A 47 -1.86 -1.22 -10.79
N LEU A 48 -2.03 -1.24 -12.12
CA LEU A 48 -1.17 -1.93 -13.08
C LEU A 48 -0.31 -0.96 -13.91
N SER A 49 -0.53 0.34 -13.76
CA SER A 49 0.26 1.40 -14.38
C SER A 49 0.86 2.30 -13.32
N ILE A 50 2.14 2.67 -13.46
CA ILE A 50 2.79 3.64 -12.55
C ILE A 50 2.04 4.98 -12.50
N THR A 51 1.34 5.32 -13.57
CA THR A 51 0.54 6.55 -13.70
C THR A 51 -0.85 6.43 -13.08
N ASN A 52 -1.26 5.25 -12.58
CA ASN A 52 -2.54 5.04 -11.90
C ASN A 52 -2.39 4.05 -10.72
N PRO A 53 -1.57 4.38 -9.69
CA PRO A 53 -1.32 3.49 -8.57
C PRO A 53 -2.54 3.39 -7.63
N ILE A 54 -2.59 2.33 -6.84
CA ILE A 54 -3.63 2.13 -5.83
C ILE A 54 -3.39 3.11 -4.66
N PRO A 55 -4.33 4.00 -4.32
CA PRO A 55 -4.20 4.84 -3.15
C PRO A 55 -4.47 4.03 -1.87
N VAL A 56 -3.52 4.10 -0.94
CA VAL A 56 -3.54 3.38 0.34
C VAL A 56 -3.26 4.33 1.49
N ASN A 57 -3.91 4.09 2.63
CA ASN A 57 -3.60 4.78 3.88
C ASN A 57 -2.61 3.94 4.69
N SER A 58 -1.33 4.35 4.68
CA SER A 58 -0.21 3.77 5.43
C SER A 58 0.37 2.45 4.89
N ILE A 59 1.54 2.07 5.39
CA ILE A 59 2.18 0.76 5.13
C ILE A 59 1.28 -0.39 5.60
N GLN A 60 0.64 -0.26 6.77
CA GLN A 60 -0.26 -1.30 7.27
C GLN A 60 -1.45 -1.50 6.32
N GLY A 61 -1.97 -0.40 5.75
CA GLY A 61 -3.02 -0.46 4.75
C GLY A 61 -2.63 -1.23 3.49
N ILE A 62 -1.33 -1.30 3.15
CA ILE A 62 -0.85 -2.07 2.00
C ILE A 62 -1.00 -3.56 2.28
N GLU A 63 -0.51 -4.01 3.44
CA GLU A 63 -0.62 -5.40 3.87
C GLU A 63 -2.09 -5.82 3.98
N ASP A 64 -2.92 -4.96 4.56
CA ASP A 64 -4.36 -5.20 4.67
C ASP A 64 -4.99 -5.32 3.27
N TYR A 65 -4.70 -4.39 2.36
CA TYR A 65 -5.22 -4.43 0.98
C TYR A 65 -4.82 -5.71 0.23
N LEU A 66 -3.52 -6.05 0.24
CA LEU A 66 -2.98 -7.21 -0.48
C LEU A 66 -3.46 -8.53 0.14
N SER A 67 -3.64 -8.60 1.46
CA SER A 67 -4.17 -9.79 2.14
C SER A 67 -5.62 -10.12 1.78
N HIS A 68 -6.41 -9.13 1.39
CA HIS A 68 -7.79 -9.29 0.90
C HIS A 68 -7.88 -9.49 -0.61
N LEU A 69 -6.80 -9.20 -1.36
CA LEU A 69 -6.78 -9.33 -2.81
C LEU A 69 -6.73 -10.80 -3.25
N ARG A 70 -7.53 -11.15 -4.25
CA ARG A 70 -7.58 -12.47 -4.88
C ARG A 70 -7.57 -12.31 -6.39
N LEU A 71 -7.11 -13.35 -7.09
CA LEU A 71 -7.40 -13.47 -8.51
C LEU A 71 -8.91 -13.62 -8.74
N ASP A 72 -9.39 -13.35 -9.94
CA ASP A 72 -10.82 -13.45 -10.29
C ASP A 72 -11.43 -14.82 -9.97
N ASN A 73 -10.65 -15.89 -10.15
CA ASN A 73 -11.03 -17.26 -9.82
C ASN A 73 -11.09 -17.55 -8.29
N GLY A 74 -10.75 -16.57 -7.44
CA GLY A 74 -10.75 -16.69 -5.97
C GLY A 74 -9.44 -17.19 -5.37
N THR A 75 -8.42 -17.51 -6.18
CA THR A 75 -7.13 -17.99 -5.69
C THR A 75 -6.40 -16.91 -4.89
N LYS A 76 -5.77 -17.32 -3.78
CA LYS A 76 -4.90 -16.47 -2.98
C LYS A 76 -3.62 -16.14 -3.74
N ILE A 77 -3.15 -14.91 -3.55
CA ILE A 77 -1.86 -14.43 -4.05
C ILE A 77 -0.81 -14.47 -2.95
N SER A 78 0.45 -14.36 -3.34
CA SER A 78 1.57 -13.96 -2.48
C SER A 78 2.18 -12.69 -3.06
N TRP A 79 2.83 -11.86 -2.23
CA TRP A 79 3.42 -10.60 -2.68
C TRP A 79 4.78 -10.36 -2.05
N LYS A 80 5.62 -9.58 -2.73
CA LYS A 80 6.86 -9.03 -2.16
C LYS A 80 7.11 -7.63 -2.70
N ARG A 81 7.54 -6.71 -1.84
CA ARG A 81 7.98 -5.39 -2.29
C ARG A 81 9.32 -5.53 -3.02
N ILE A 82 9.39 -5.10 -4.27
CA ILE A 82 10.61 -5.18 -5.09
C ILE A 82 11.30 -3.83 -5.26
N GLY A 83 10.63 -2.72 -4.92
CA GLY A 83 11.24 -1.40 -5.00
C GLY A 83 10.22 -0.28 -4.90
N SER A 84 10.61 0.88 -5.43
CA SER A 84 9.78 2.07 -5.55
C SER A 84 10.12 2.84 -6.81
N THR A 85 9.18 3.65 -7.29
CA THR A 85 9.28 4.49 -8.49
C THR A 85 8.54 5.82 -8.28
N GLY A 86 8.52 6.66 -9.31
CA GLY A 86 7.68 7.86 -9.40
C GLY A 86 7.05 7.96 -10.78
N ALA A 87 6.08 8.86 -10.91
CA ALA A 87 5.47 9.23 -12.18
C ALA A 87 5.18 10.74 -12.17
N ASP A 88 5.30 11.41 -13.31
CA ASP A 88 5.16 12.89 -13.39
C ASP A 88 3.79 13.39 -12.87
N ASN A 89 2.75 12.57 -12.99
CA ASN A 89 1.40 12.89 -12.54
C ASN A 89 1.12 12.52 -11.08
N ILE A 90 2.04 11.85 -10.37
CA ILE A 90 1.86 11.40 -8.98
C ILE A 90 2.92 12.07 -8.09
N SER A 91 2.48 12.89 -7.14
CA SER A 91 3.37 13.76 -6.35
C SER A 91 4.33 13.02 -5.40
N ASN A 92 3.95 11.82 -4.95
CA ASN A 92 4.70 11.05 -3.97
C ASN A 92 5.26 9.75 -4.57
N ILE A 93 6.18 9.13 -3.83
CA ILE A 93 6.78 7.84 -4.20
C ILE A 93 5.70 6.76 -4.32
N ILE A 94 5.86 5.90 -5.30
CA ILE A 94 5.01 4.74 -5.56
C ILE A 94 5.81 3.48 -5.24
N ASP A 95 5.26 2.62 -4.40
CA ASP A 95 5.84 1.31 -4.11
C ASP A 95 5.47 0.28 -5.18
N ILE A 96 6.41 -0.62 -5.47
CA ILE A 96 6.23 -1.72 -6.45
C ILE A 96 6.21 -3.04 -5.71
N TYR A 97 5.12 -3.78 -5.90
CA TYR A 97 4.92 -5.11 -5.34
C TYR A 97 4.80 -6.13 -6.46
N GLU A 98 5.69 -7.12 -6.49
CA GLU A 98 5.52 -8.28 -7.36
C GLU A 98 4.45 -9.20 -6.75
N ILE A 99 3.44 -9.52 -7.55
CA ILE A 99 2.36 -10.43 -7.19
C ILE A 99 2.63 -11.79 -7.82
N MET A 100 2.54 -12.83 -7.00
CA MET A 100 2.86 -14.20 -7.38
C MET A 100 1.71 -15.15 -7.02
N THR A 101 1.66 -16.30 -7.70
CA THR A 101 0.87 -17.44 -7.25
C THR A 101 1.43 -18.00 -5.94
N TYR A 102 0.68 -18.85 -5.26
CA TYR A 102 1.17 -19.57 -4.07
C TYR A 102 2.38 -20.48 -4.36
N LYS A 103 2.65 -20.80 -5.64
CA LYS A 103 3.81 -21.57 -6.09
C LYS A 103 5.04 -20.69 -6.39
N GLY A 104 4.91 -19.37 -6.26
CA GLY A 104 5.97 -18.40 -6.54
C GLY A 104 6.09 -17.99 -8.01
N GLU A 105 5.11 -18.29 -8.86
CA GLU A 105 5.10 -17.86 -10.26
C GLU A 105 4.63 -16.40 -10.33
N THR A 106 5.40 -15.52 -10.98
CA THR A 106 5.06 -14.10 -11.15
C THR A 106 3.79 -13.95 -12.01
N ILE A 107 2.85 -13.15 -11.52
CA ILE A 107 1.59 -12.82 -12.19
C ILE A 107 1.70 -11.43 -12.83
N THR A 108 2.03 -10.43 -12.02
CA THR A 108 2.14 -9.02 -12.43
C THR A 108 2.80 -8.24 -11.30
N ASP A 109 3.21 -7.01 -11.60
CA ASP A 109 3.52 -6.01 -10.60
C ASP A 109 2.27 -5.17 -10.28
N LEU A 110 2.15 -4.73 -9.02
CA LEU A 110 1.20 -3.73 -8.58
C LEU A 110 1.93 -2.48 -8.09
N TYR A 111 1.37 -1.33 -8.44
CA TYR A 111 1.85 -0.01 -8.06
C TYR A 111 0.94 0.58 -6.99
N ILE A 112 1.52 0.93 -5.84
CA ILE A 112 0.78 1.35 -4.64
C ILE A 112 1.34 2.68 -4.13
N SER A 113 0.47 3.64 -3.87
CA SER A 113 0.82 4.92 -3.24
C SER A 113 0.29 4.93 -1.80
N PRO A 114 1.13 4.84 -0.75
CA PRO A 114 0.67 4.73 0.65
C PRO A 114 0.42 6.07 1.35
N TYR A 115 0.31 7.16 0.59
CA TYR A 115 0.25 8.52 1.10
C TYR A 115 -1.14 9.16 0.94
N HIS A 116 -2.22 8.38 1.09
CA HIS A 116 -3.60 8.86 0.93
C HIS A 116 -4.41 8.75 2.22
N LEU A 117 -5.53 9.47 2.27
CA LEU A 117 -6.40 9.56 3.46
C LEU A 117 -7.18 8.25 3.69
N LYS A 118 -7.40 7.45 2.64
CA LYS A 118 -8.12 6.18 2.73
C LYS A 118 -7.49 5.11 1.84
N THR A 119 -7.58 3.86 2.28
CA THR A 119 -7.28 2.69 1.46
C THR A 119 -8.39 2.41 0.46
N SER A 120 -8.03 2.27 -0.81
CA SER A 120 -8.95 1.91 -1.88
C SER A 120 -9.65 0.58 -1.62
N ASN A 121 -10.94 0.51 -1.96
CA ASN A 121 -11.74 -0.71 -2.00
C ASN A 121 -11.99 -1.20 -3.43
N LYS A 122 -11.26 -0.64 -4.42
CA LYS A 122 -11.30 -1.08 -5.82
C LYS A 122 -10.17 -2.07 -6.07
N ALA A 123 -10.44 -3.14 -6.81
CA ALA A 123 -9.43 -4.11 -7.24
C ALA A 123 -8.87 -3.72 -8.63
N PRO A 124 -7.60 -4.03 -8.93
CA PRO A 124 -7.07 -3.97 -10.30
C PRO A 124 -7.78 -4.99 -11.19
N LYS A 125 -7.72 -4.76 -12.50
CA LYS A 125 -8.26 -5.71 -13.48
C LYS A 125 -7.60 -7.09 -13.33
N GLY A 126 -8.40 -8.16 -13.35
CA GLY A 126 -7.93 -9.53 -13.09
C GLY A 126 -7.97 -9.95 -11.62
N PHE A 127 -8.38 -9.04 -10.74
CA PHE A 127 -8.46 -9.26 -9.30
C PHE A 127 -9.82 -8.87 -8.71
N LYS A 128 -10.07 -9.38 -7.51
CA LYS A 128 -11.18 -8.99 -6.64
C LYS A 128 -10.72 -8.84 -5.20
N ILE A 129 -11.39 -7.97 -4.44
CA ILE A 129 -11.20 -7.81 -3.00
C ILE A 129 -12.24 -8.66 -2.27
N LEU A 130 -11.79 -9.52 -1.37
CA LEU A 130 -12.67 -10.18 -0.41
C LEU A 130 -13.04 -9.20 0.70
N LYS A 131 -14.34 -9.05 0.95
CA LYS A 131 -14.88 -8.31 2.09
C LYS A 131 -14.95 -9.20 3.32
#